data_AF-A0A337SC96-F1
#
_entry.id   AF-A0A337SC96-F1
#
_cell.length_a   1.000
_cell.length_b   1.000
_cell.length_c   1.000
_cell.angle_alpha   90.00
_cell.angle_beta   90.00
_cell.angle_gamma   90.00
#
_symmetry.space_group_name_H-M   'P 1'
#
loop_
_entity.id
_entity.type
_entity.pdbx_description
1 polymer ?
#
loop_
_entity_poly.entity_id
_entity_poly.type
_entity_poly.pdbx_seq_one_letter_code
_entity_poly.pdbx_strand_id
1 'polypeptide(L)'
;MPGVSARGLSHEERRQLAVNLTRVLARYRPILDAYIIEFFTDNLWGTLPCSWQEALDGLNPPQLAAQLLGMPGEGEVVRYRSVWPLTLLALKSTAYALAFTRTPGFQTPSEFLENPSQSSRLTAPFRKHVRPKKQHEIRRLGELVKKLSDLTGCTQVVDIGSGQGHLSRFMSLGLGLTVKSIEGDRRLVERAQRLDRELLQALEKEEKRSPQIRAAGAAAGGAGSPAATEPGCPSGPPGPGEPSGGLLQPGPAPGPAGGDTDSAGPAALPSGAGLPC
;
A
#
# COMPACT_ATOMS: atom_id res chain seq x y z
N MET A 1 -4.12 -9.15 -24.71
CA MET A 1 -5.34 -8.56 -24.12
C MET A 1 -4.92 -7.42 -23.22
N PRO A 2 -5.34 -6.17 -23.47
CA PRO A 2 -5.08 -5.08 -22.54
C PRO A 2 -5.84 -5.33 -21.23
N GLY A 3 -5.19 -5.10 -20.09
CA GLY A 3 -5.79 -5.24 -18.77
C GLY A 3 -6.88 -4.19 -18.49
N VAL A 4 -7.42 -4.19 -17.28
CA VAL A 4 -8.48 -3.26 -16.87
C VAL A 4 -7.91 -1.85 -16.69
N SER A 5 -8.49 -0.87 -17.38
CA SER A 5 -8.26 0.54 -17.08
C SER A 5 -8.94 0.90 -15.78
N ALA A 6 -8.19 1.41 -14.80
CA ALA A 6 -8.75 1.92 -13.56
C ALA A 6 -9.62 3.18 -13.76
N ARG A 7 -9.47 3.87 -14.90
CA ARG A 7 -10.28 5.05 -15.25
C ARG A 7 -11.56 4.59 -15.94
N GLY A 8 -12.70 5.08 -15.45
CA GLY A 8 -14.02 4.85 -16.06
C GLY A 8 -14.90 3.80 -15.38
N LEU A 9 -14.36 3.05 -14.40
CA LEU A 9 -15.16 2.07 -13.66
C LEU A 9 -16.12 2.77 -12.68
N SER A 10 -17.39 2.40 -12.77
CA SER A 10 -18.43 2.69 -11.78
C SER A 10 -18.10 2.06 -10.42
N HIS A 11 -18.78 2.50 -9.37
CA HIS A 11 -18.58 1.95 -8.03
C HIS A 11 -18.85 0.44 -7.97
N GLU A 12 -19.90 -0.02 -8.68
CA GLU A 12 -20.27 -1.44 -8.72
C GLU A 12 -19.22 -2.27 -9.46
N GLU A 13 -18.72 -1.79 -10.60
CA GLU A 13 -17.66 -2.49 -11.34
C GLU A 13 -16.37 -2.61 -10.52
N ARG A 14 -16.02 -1.59 -9.73
CA ARG A 14 -14.86 -1.65 -8.81
C ARG A 14 -15.08 -2.69 -7.73
N ARG A 15 -16.28 -2.75 -7.14
CA ARG A 15 -16.63 -3.75 -6.13
C ARG A 15 -16.54 -5.15 -6.71
N GLN A 16 -17.09 -5.37 -7.91
CA GLN A 16 -17.04 -6.66 -8.60
C GLN A 16 -15.60 -7.05 -8.96
N LEU A 17 -14.78 -6.10 -9.42
CA LEU A 17 -13.36 -6.32 -9.69
C LEU A 17 -12.61 -6.75 -8.42
N ALA A 18 -12.85 -6.09 -7.29
CA ALA A 18 -12.27 -6.46 -6.01
C ALA A 18 -12.66 -7.88 -5.59
N VAL A 19 -13.95 -8.23 -5.69
CA VAL A 19 -14.44 -9.60 -5.41
C VAL A 19 -13.75 -10.64 -6.30
N ASN A 20 -13.63 -10.36 -7.60
CA ASN A 20 -12.98 -11.27 -8.55
C ASN A 20 -11.48 -11.44 -8.23
N LEU A 21 -10.77 -10.34 -7.92
CA LEU A 21 -9.38 -10.37 -7.50
C LEU A 21 -9.20 -11.21 -6.23
N THR A 22 -9.99 -10.96 -5.19
CA THR A 22 -9.91 -11.71 -3.93
C THR A 22 -10.16 -13.21 -4.15
N ARG A 23 -11.13 -13.58 -4.99
CA ARG A 23 -11.42 -14.99 -5.32
C ARG A 23 -10.24 -15.67 -6.00
N VAL A 24 -9.61 -15.01 -6.97
CA VAL A 24 -8.47 -15.56 -7.71
C VAL A 24 -7.24 -15.66 -6.82
N LEU A 25 -6.93 -14.62 -6.05
CA LEU A 25 -5.81 -14.63 -5.10
C LEU A 25 -5.96 -15.72 -4.05
N ALA A 26 -7.17 -15.92 -3.50
CA ALA A 26 -7.45 -17.00 -2.57
C ALA A 26 -7.25 -18.39 -3.20
N ARG A 27 -7.66 -18.56 -4.47
CA ARG A 27 -7.53 -19.84 -5.19
C ARG A 27 -6.07 -20.22 -5.45
N TYR A 28 -5.21 -19.25 -5.76
CA TYR A 28 -3.81 -19.48 -6.11
C TYR A 28 -2.82 -19.11 -5.00
N ARG A 29 -3.32 -18.91 -3.78
CA ARG A 29 -2.53 -18.53 -2.61
C ARG A 29 -1.28 -19.39 -2.39
N PRO A 30 -1.31 -20.74 -2.52
CA PRO A 30 -0.11 -21.55 -2.35
C PRO A 30 1.04 -21.19 -3.32
N ILE A 31 0.71 -20.71 -4.52
CA ILE A 31 1.71 -20.28 -5.51
C ILE A 31 2.17 -18.83 -5.23
N LEU A 32 1.27 -17.99 -4.73
CA LEU A 32 1.51 -16.56 -4.51
C LEU A 32 2.28 -16.26 -3.22
N ASP A 33 2.02 -17.02 -2.17
CA ASP A 33 2.64 -16.87 -0.85
C ASP A 33 3.96 -17.64 -0.75
N ALA A 34 4.32 -18.38 -1.80
CA ALA A 34 5.55 -19.14 -1.89
C ALA A 34 6.79 -18.23 -1.96
N TYR A 35 7.75 -18.47 -1.07
CA TYR A 35 9.06 -17.82 -1.10
C TYR A 35 10.04 -18.59 -1.98
N ILE A 36 10.99 -17.88 -2.59
CA ILE A 36 11.98 -18.51 -3.47
C ILE A 36 12.83 -19.57 -2.75
N ILE A 37 13.01 -19.45 -1.42
CA ILE A 37 13.74 -20.45 -0.63
C ILE A 37 12.97 -21.77 -0.55
N GLU A 38 11.64 -21.70 -0.41
CA GLU A 38 10.73 -22.85 -0.33
C GLU A 38 10.74 -23.64 -1.64
N PHE A 39 11.05 -22.99 -2.77
CA PHE A 39 11.25 -23.70 -4.04
C PHE A 39 12.31 -24.80 -3.93
N PHE A 40 13.39 -24.52 -3.20
CA PHE A 40 14.51 -25.46 -3.01
C PHE A 40 14.32 -26.38 -1.80
N THR A 41 13.63 -25.92 -0.75
CA THR A 41 13.44 -26.74 0.47
C THR A 41 12.22 -27.64 0.41
N ASP A 42 11.14 -27.17 -0.21
CA ASP A 42 9.80 -27.77 -0.10
C ASP A 42 9.30 -28.34 -1.45
N ASN A 43 10.17 -28.37 -2.47
CA ASN A 43 9.85 -28.86 -3.81
C ASN A 43 8.55 -28.24 -4.38
N LEU A 44 8.46 -26.91 -4.35
CA LEU A 44 7.25 -26.20 -4.81
C LEU A 44 6.84 -26.58 -6.24
N TRP A 45 7.80 -26.92 -7.11
CA TRP A 45 7.50 -27.41 -8.45
C TRP A 45 6.57 -28.63 -8.43
N GLY A 46 6.85 -29.61 -7.56
CA GLY A 46 6.06 -30.82 -7.39
C GLY A 46 4.64 -30.57 -6.85
N THR A 47 4.37 -29.40 -6.28
CA THR A 47 3.03 -29.04 -5.77
C THR A 47 2.07 -28.55 -6.86
N LEU A 48 2.58 -28.19 -8.03
CA LEU A 48 1.77 -27.77 -9.17
C LEU A 48 1.02 -28.97 -9.77
N PRO A 49 -0.13 -28.77 -10.43
CA PRO A 49 -0.78 -29.85 -11.17
C PRO A 49 0.17 -30.48 -12.19
N CYS A 50 0.19 -31.82 -12.30
CA CYS A 50 1.12 -32.53 -13.21
C CYS A 50 1.03 -32.01 -14.65
N SER A 51 -0.18 -31.71 -15.13
CA SER A 51 -0.39 -31.15 -16.47
C SER A 51 0.23 -29.76 -16.65
N TRP A 52 0.35 -28.96 -15.58
CA TRP A 52 1.05 -27.69 -15.62
C TRP A 52 2.55 -27.89 -15.68
N GLN A 53 3.07 -28.84 -14.90
CA GLN A 53 4.48 -29.20 -14.93
C GLN A 53 4.87 -29.65 -16.34
N GLU A 54 4.13 -30.59 -16.94
CA GLU A 54 4.37 -31.08 -18.32
C GLU A 54 4.33 -29.96 -19.37
N ALA A 55 3.42 -28.98 -19.22
CA ALA A 55 3.28 -27.88 -20.17
C ALA A 55 4.39 -26.82 -20.06
N LEU A 56 4.93 -26.65 -18.84
CA LEU A 56 5.92 -25.63 -18.51
C LEU A 56 7.36 -26.18 -18.48
N ASP A 57 7.53 -27.49 -18.35
CA ASP A 57 8.83 -28.15 -18.28
C ASP A 57 9.65 -27.96 -19.57
N GLY A 58 10.96 -27.76 -19.39
CA GLY A 58 11.88 -27.53 -20.49
C GLY A 58 11.66 -26.24 -21.30
N LEU A 59 10.82 -25.30 -20.84
CA LEU A 59 10.73 -23.94 -21.38
C LEU A 59 11.88 -23.09 -20.87
N ASN A 60 12.57 -22.38 -21.77
CA ASN A 60 13.57 -21.41 -21.37
C ASN A 60 12.90 -20.07 -20.97
N PRO A 61 13.60 -19.16 -20.25
CA PRO A 61 12.99 -17.91 -19.77
C PRO A 61 12.37 -17.03 -20.88
N PRO A 62 12.98 -16.86 -22.07
CA PRO A 62 12.33 -16.15 -23.18
C PRO A 62 11.03 -16.80 -23.66
N GLN A 63 11.02 -18.13 -23.81
CA GLN A 63 9.82 -18.88 -24.20
C GLN A 63 8.72 -18.74 -23.16
N LEU A 64 9.06 -18.80 -21.87
CA LEU A 64 8.11 -18.59 -20.78
C LEU A 64 7.54 -17.17 -20.80
N ALA A 65 8.38 -16.14 -21.02
CA ALA A 65 7.93 -14.76 -21.13
C ALA A 65 6.99 -14.54 -22.33
N ALA A 66 7.32 -15.11 -23.49
CA ALA A 66 6.49 -15.01 -24.68
C ALA A 66 5.16 -15.77 -24.51
N GLN A 67 5.20 -17.01 -24.03
CA GLN A 67 4.04 -17.91 -23.95
C GLN A 67 3.16 -17.64 -22.74
N LEU A 68 3.70 -17.39 -21.55
CA LEU A 68 2.93 -17.15 -20.33
C LEU A 68 2.63 -15.66 -20.13
N LEU A 69 3.65 -14.81 -20.28
CA LEU A 69 3.57 -13.37 -20.03
C LEU A 69 3.23 -12.54 -21.28
N GLY A 70 3.03 -13.16 -22.44
CA GLY A 70 2.54 -12.47 -23.63
C GLY A 70 3.47 -11.34 -24.08
N MET A 71 4.76 -11.47 -23.78
CA MET A 71 5.82 -10.52 -24.11
C MET A 71 6.78 -11.17 -25.14
N PRO A 72 6.35 -11.36 -26.40
CA PRO A 72 7.25 -11.86 -27.43
C PRO A 72 8.36 -10.84 -27.72
N GLY A 73 9.54 -11.34 -28.11
CA GLY A 73 10.56 -10.48 -28.71
C GLY A 73 10.06 -9.81 -29.99
N GLU A 74 10.70 -8.72 -30.39
CA GLU A 74 10.32 -8.01 -31.62
C GLU A 74 10.46 -8.94 -32.83
N GLY A 75 9.36 -9.16 -33.55
CA GLY A 75 9.30 -10.09 -34.68
C GLY A 75 9.16 -11.58 -34.32
N GLU A 76 9.09 -11.95 -33.04
CA GLU A 76 8.91 -13.34 -32.63
C GLU A 76 7.44 -13.80 -32.70
N VAL A 77 7.21 -14.97 -33.31
CA VAL A 77 5.91 -15.64 -33.30
C VAL A 77 5.83 -16.56 -32.10
N VAL A 78 4.83 -16.38 -31.24
CA VAL A 78 4.57 -17.27 -30.10
C VAL A 78 4.16 -18.65 -30.61
N ARG A 79 5.03 -19.64 -30.41
CA ARG A 79 4.76 -21.05 -30.73
C ARG A 79 4.66 -21.88 -29.46
N TYR A 80 3.63 -22.72 -29.37
CA TYR A 80 3.46 -23.66 -28.27
C TYR A 80 3.94 -25.05 -28.71
N ARG A 81 4.66 -25.76 -27.84
CA ARG A 81 5.11 -27.14 -28.11
C ARG A 81 3.97 -28.15 -28.05
N SER A 82 2.96 -27.85 -27.21
CA SER A 82 1.79 -28.69 -26.97
C SER A 82 0.60 -27.81 -26.59
N VAL A 83 -0.60 -28.38 -26.58
CA VAL A 83 -1.79 -27.71 -26.05
C VAL A 83 -1.64 -27.62 -24.54
N TRP A 84 -1.61 -26.39 -24.02
CA TRP A 84 -1.55 -26.15 -22.58
C TRP A 84 -2.87 -26.54 -21.89
N PRO A 85 -2.81 -26.98 -20.61
CA PRO A 85 -4.00 -27.30 -19.84
C PRO A 85 -4.95 -26.11 -19.75
N LEU A 86 -6.25 -26.38 -19.85
CA LEU A 86 -7.29 -25.34 -19.78
C LEU A 86 -7.19 -24.53 -18.48
N THR A 87 -6.84 -25.15 -17.36
CA THR A 87 -6.67 -24.48 -16.07
C THR A 87 -5.51 -23.47 -16.08
N LEU A 88 -4.41 -23.78 -16.77
CA LEU A 88 -3.28 -22.85 -16.93
C LEU A 88 -3.64 -21.69 -17.85
N LEU A 89 -4.31 -21.98 -18.97
CA LEU A 89 -4.81 -20.96 -19.90
C LEU A 89 -5.88 -20.05 -19.25
N ALA A 90 -6.73 -20.61 -18.40
CA ALA A 90 -7.72 -19.88 -17.63
C ALA A 90 -7.06 -18.98 -16.59
N LEU A 91 -6.04 -19.46 -15.85
CA LEU A 91 -5.25 -18.62 -14.95
C LEU A 91 -4.61 -17.46 -15.72
N LYS A 92 -3.92 -17.75 -16.83
CA LYS A 92 -3.30 -16.74 -17.69
C LYS A 92 -4.32 -15.67 -18.10
N SER A 93 -5.43 -16.10 -18.72
CA SER A 93 -6.48 -15.20 -19.20
C SER A 93 -7.09 -14.37 -18.07
N THR A 94 -7.34 -14.99 -16.92
CA THR A 94 -7.89 -14.32 -15.74
C THR A 94 -6.91 -13.30 -15.16
N ALA A 95 -5.61 -13.64 -15.08
CA ALA A 95 -4.58 -12.73 -14.61
C ALA A 95 -4.50 -11.48 -15.48
N TYR A 96 -4.57 -11.62 -16.82
CA TYR A 96 -4.65 -10.46 -17.72
C TYR A 96 -5.93 -9.66 -17.56
N ALA A 97 -7.07 -10.33 -17.51
CA ALA A 97 -8.37 -9.69 -17.45
C ALA A 97 -8.59 -8.93 -16.14
N LEU A 98 -7.93 -9.32 -15.04
CA LEU A 98 -8.04 -8.64 -13.75
C LEU A 98 -6.88 -7.69 -13.45
N ALA A 99 -5.76 -7.80 -14.17
CA ALA A 99 -4.63 -6.92 -13.99
C ALA A 99 -4.97 -5.49 -14.41
N PHE A 100 -4.57 -4.52 -13.60
CA PHE A 100 -4.59 -3.11 -14.01
C PHE A 100 -3.59 -2.88 -15.15
N THR A 101 -3.95 -2.01 -16.09
CA THR A 101 -3.05 -1.57 -17.15
C THR A 101 -1.75 -1.05 -16.57
N ARG A 102 -0.63 -1.71 -16.89
CA ARG A 102 0.72 -1.30 -16.43
C ARG A 102 1.29 -0.15 -17.24
N THR A 103 0.69 0.20 -18.37
CA THR A 103 1.00 1.43 -19.11
C THR A 103 0.27 2.58 -18.42
N PRO A 104 0.99 3.46 -17.72
CA PRO A 104 0.37 4.69 -17.25
C PRO A 104 0.05 5.49 -18.51
N GLY A 105 -1.23 5.75 -18.81
CA GLY A 105 -1.62 6.84 -19.71
C GLY A 105 -1.25 8.22 -19.13
N PHE A 106 -0.26 8.29 -18.26
CA PHE A 106 0.23 9.51 -17.65
C PHE A 106 1.32 10.07 -18.55
N GLN A 107 1.04 11.23 -19.12
CA GLN A 107 2.06 12.25 -19.30
C GLN A 107 2.83 12.35 -17.97
N THR A 108 4.16 12.38 -18.03
CA THR A 108 5.02 12.62 -16.87
C THR A 108 4.38 13.71 -16.01
N PRO A 109 4.00 13.41 -14.74
CA PRO A 109 3.37 14.41 -13.89
C PRO A 109 4.20 15.69 -13.90
N SER A 110 3.58 16.87 -14.05
CA SER A 110 4.31 18.13 -14.30
C SER A 110 5.43 18.41 -13.28
N GLU A 111 5.31 17.86 -12.08
CA GLU A 111 6.34 17.90 -11.03
C GLU A 111 7.71 17.31 -11.42
N PHE A 112 7.78 16.48 -12.47
CA PHE A 112 9.02 15.92 -12.99
C PHE A 112 9.55 16.66 -14.23
N LEU A 113 8.77 17.58 -14.81
CA LEU A 113 9.21 18.39 -15.96
C LEU A 113 10.22 19.46 -15.53
N GLU A 114 10.06 20.02 -14.33
CA GLU A 114 10.95 21.08 -13.81
C GLU A 114 12.09 20.52 -12.96
N ASN A 115 11.92 19.35 -12.32
CA ASN A 115 12.98 18.70 -11.57
C ASN A 115 12.72 17.19 -11.42
N PRO A 116 13.45 16.31 -12.13
CA PRO A 116 13.22 14.86 -12.12
C PRO A 116 13.36 14.18 -10.74
N SER A 117 13.84 14.92 -9.74
CA SER A 117 14.28 14.37 -8.46
C SER A 117 13.91 15.22 -7.25
N GLN A 118 13.19 16.33 -7.41
CA GLN A 118 12.77 17.16 -6.28
C GLN A 118 11.31 17.55 -6.37
N SER A 119 10.54 17.12 -5.38
CA SER A 119 9.18 17.61 -5.21
C SER A 119 9.23 19.07 -4.74
N SER A 120 8.88 20.02 -5.62
CA SER A 120 8.70 21.44 -5.28
C SER A 120 7.69 21.69 -4.16
N ARG A 121 6.83 20.70 -3.86
CA ARG A 121 5.78 20.79 -2.83
C ARG A 121 6.15 20.20 -1.46
N LEU A 122 7.35 19.66 -1.29
CA LEU A 122 7.90 19.35 0.03
C LEU A 122 8.74 20.55 0.47
N THR A 123 8.30 21.28 1.49
CA THR A 123 9.05 22.43 1.99
C THR A 123 10.47 21.99 2.39
N ALA A 124 11.45 22.89 2.25
CA ALA A 124 12.87 22.59 2.49
C ALA A 124 13.13 21.82 3.80
N PRO A 125 12.41 22.07 4.92
CA PRO A 125 12.60 21.33 6.16
C PRO A 125 12.33 19.81 6.06
N PHE A 126 11.42 19.37 5.17
CA PHE A 126 11.10 17.94 4.99
C PHE A 126 12.05 17.20 4.03
N ARG A 127 12.91 17.93 3.29
CA ARG A 127 13.85 17.33 2.33
C ARG A 127 15.17 16.89 2.97
N LYS A 128 15.48 17.39 4.18
CA LYS A 128 16.76 17.15 4.86
C LYS A 128 16.99 15.64 5.08
N HIS A 129 18.13 15.14 4.62
CA HIS A 129 18.55 13.73 4.71
C HIS A 129 17.67 12.72 3.96
N VAL A 130 16.81 13.17 3.03
CA VAL A 130 15.95 12.29 2.21
C VAL A 130 16.40 12.32 0.76
N ARG A 131 16.72 11.17 0.18
CA ARG A 131 17.05 11.08 -1.25
C ARG A 131 15.82 11.42 -2.13
N PRO A 132 16.02 12.02 -3.31
CA PRO A 132 14.99 12.28 -4.31
C PRO A 132 13.84 11.27 -4.43
N LYS A 133 14.18 10.00 -4.72
CA LYS A 133 13.19 8.93 -4.87
C LYS A 133 12.31 8.79 -3.62
N LYS A 134 12.93 8.80 -2.46
CA LYS A 134 12.23 8.68 -1.17
C LYS A 134 11.36 9.91 -0.88
N GLN A 135 11.77 11.10 -1.30
CA GLN A 135 10.92 12.31 -1.20
C GLN A 135 9.64 12.15 -2.03
N HIS A 136 9.75 11.64 -3.26
CA HIS A 136 8.59 11.37 -4.11
C HIS A 136 7.65 10.34 -3.47
N GLU A 137 8.19 9.22 -2.98
CA GLU A 137 7.41 8.18 -2.30
C GLU A 137 6.67 8.74 -1.08
N ILE A 138 7.36 9.49 -0.21
CA ILE A 138 6.77 10.13 0.97
C ILE A 138 5.62 11.05 0.58
N ARG A 139 5.81 11.89 -0.44
CA ARG A 139 4.78 12.82 -0.87
C ARG A 139 3.56 12.09 -1.44
N ARG A 140 3.77 11.14 -2.35
CA ARG A 140 2.66 10.42 -3.00
C ARG A 140 1.85 9.62 -2.01
N LEU A 141 2.51 8.92 -1.09
CA LEU A 141 1.82 8.16 -0.04
C LEU A 141 1.11 9.10 0.94
N GLY A 142 1.77 10.17 1.40
CA GLY A 142 1.14 11.14 2.30
C GLY A 142 -0.10 11.81 1.69
N GLU A 143 -0.02 12.28 0.44
CA GLU A 143 -1.17 12.87 -0.27
C GLU A 143 -2.32 11.87 -0.44
N LEU A 144 -2.03 10.59 -0.69
CA LEU A 144 -3.03 9.54 -0.76
C LEU A 144 -3.71 9.33 0.59
N VAL A 145 -2.93 9.22 1.68
CA VAL A 145 -3.46 9.09 3.04
C VAL A 145 -4.34 10.28 3.40
N LYS A 146 -3.93 11.50 3.05
CA LYS A 146 -4.75 12.71 3.28
C LYS A 146 -6.07 12.68 2.53
N LYS A 147 -6.07 12.29 1.25
CA LYS A 147 -7.33 12.12 0.49
C LYS A 147 -8.26 11.09 1.13
N LEU A 148 -7.71 9.96 1.58
CA LEU A 148 -8.49 8.94 2.28
C LEU A 148 -9.03 9.45 3.62
N SER A 149 -8.23 10.22 4.35
CA SER A 149 -8.63 10.89 5.59
C SER A 149 -9.80 11.85 5.34
N ASP A 150 -9.72 12.69 4.31
CA ASP A 150 -10.77 13.65 3.96
C ASP A 150 -12.07 12.94 3.53
N LEU A 151 -11.97 11.80 2.84
CA LEU A 151 -13.12 11.01 2.41
C LEU A 151 -13.79 10.23 3.55
N THR A 152 -13.03 9.81 4.55
CA THR A 152 -13.52 8.93 5.64
C THR A 152 -13.79 9.66 6.93
N GLY A 153 -13.28 10.89 7.09
CA GLY A 153 -13.25 11.61 8.37
C GLY A 153 -12.21 11.08 9.36
N CYS A 154 -11.43 10.05 9.01
CA CYS A 154 -10.43 9.46 9.89
C CYS A 154 -9.14 10.30 9.88
N THR A 155 -8.87 11.05 10.96
CA THR A 155 -7.69 11.93 11.08
C THR A 155 -6.52 11.31 11.83
N GLN A 156 -6.73 10.17 12.50
CA GLN A 156 -5.71 9.43 13.23
C GLN A 156 -5.05 8.37 12.34
N VAL A 157 -3.72 8.37 12.29
CA VAL A 157 -2.93 7.46 11.46
C VAL A 157 -1.89 6.76 12.33
N VAL A 158 -1.75 5.44 12.15
CA VAL A 158 -0.67 4.65 12.77
C VAL A 158 0.32 4.22 11.69
N ASP A 159 1.57 4.61 11.83
CA ASP A 159 2.66 4.33 10.88
C ASP A 159 3.59 3.24 11.46
N ILE A 160 3.46 2.01 10.95
CA ILE A 160 4.19 0.83 11.43
C ILE A 160 5.46 0.64 10.59
N GLY A 161 6.62 0.52 11.24
CA GLY A 161 7.91 0.48 10.54
C GLY A 161 8.32 1.85 10.02
N SER A 162 8.05 2.89 10.80
CA SER A 162 8.24 4.30 10.42
C SER A 162 9.71 4.69 10.15
N GLY A 163 10.67 3.85 10.54
CA GLY A 163 12.10 4.09 10.40
C GLY A 163 12.53 5.40 11.05
N GLN A 164 13.04 6.34 10.23
CA GLN A 164 13.46 7.66 10.70
C GLN A 164 12.31 8.69 10.75
N GLY A 165 11.06 8.26 10.57
CA GLY A 165 9.87 9.11 10.75
C GLY A 165 9.64 10.17 9.68
N HIS A 166 10.22 10.02 8.47
CA HIS A 166 10.07 11.04 7.42
C HIS A 166 8.65 11.15 6.86
N LEU A 167 7.99 10.00 6.61
CA LEU A 167 6.59 9.98 6.18
C LEU A 167 5.70 10.49 7.31
N SER A 168 5.92 10.00 8.54
CA SER A 168 5.14 10.39 9.71
C SER A 168 5.20 11.90 9.97
N ARG A 169 6.39 12.51 9.92
CA ARG A 169 6.56 13.97 10.01
C ARG A 169 5.83 14.72 8.91
N PHE A 170 5.92 14.25 7.66
CA PHE A 170 5.24 14.89 6.55
C PHE A 170 3.71 14.81 6.71
N MET A 171 3.17 13.66 7.09
CA MET A 171 1.73 13.50 7.35
C MET A 171 1.26 14.37 8.52
N SER A 172 2.07 14.46 9.59
CA SER A 172 1.67 15.24 10.77
C SER A 172 1.80 16.74 10.55
N LEU A 173 3.01 17.23 10.26
CA LEU A 173 3.29 18.66 10.18
C LEU A 173 2.97 19.26 8.80
N GLY A 174 3.07 18.45 7.74
CA GLY A 174 2.80 18.90 6.38
C GLY A 174 1.34 18.77 5.95
N LEU A 175 0.60 17.80 6.48
CA LEU A 175 -0.78 17.49 6.07
C LEU A 175 -1.81 17.62 7.21
N GLY A 176 -1.36 17.92 8.43
CA GLY A 176 -2.23 18.16 9.59
C GLY A 176 -2.90 16.90 10.16
N LEU A 177 -2.33 15.72 9.95
CA LEU A 177 -2.85 14.47 10.48
C LEU A 177 -2.30 14.19 11.89
N THR A 178 -3.07 13.46 12.71
CA THR A 178 -2.57 12.98 14.01
C THR A 178 -1.89 11.63 13.80
N VAL A 179 -0.56 11.60 13.86
CA VAL A 179 0.21 10.39 13.51
C VAL A 179 0.88 9.79 14.74
N LYS A 180 0.74 8.47 14.92
CA LYS A 180 1.51 7.68 15.88
C LYS A 180 2.44 6.74 15.12
N SER A 181 3.73 6.79 15.41
CA SER A 181 4.75 6.01 14.72
C SER A 181 5.27 4.87 15.60
N ILE A 182 5.45 3.69 15.00
CA ILE A 182 6.01 2.49 15.65
C ILE A 182 7.24 2.06 14.87
N GLU A 183 8.33 1.78 15.58
CA GLU A 183 9.59 1.30 15.00
C GLU A 183 10.29 0.35 16.00
N GLY A 184 10.83 -0.75 15.48
CA GLY A 184 11.50 -1.79 16.28
C GLY A 184 12.97 -1.50 16.56
N ASP A 185 13.65 -0.78 15.66
CA ASP A 185 15.04 -0.37 15.89
C ASP A 185 15.13 0.93 16.70
N ARG A 186 15.59 0.80 17.94
CA ARG A 186 15.82 1.93 18.86
C ARG A 186 16.71 3.02 18.26
N ARG A 187 17.71 2.68 17.45
CA ARG A 187 18.59 3.69 16.82
C ARG A 187 17.84 4.54 15.81
N LEU A 188 16.89 3.95 15.08
CA LEU A 188 16.03 4.68 14.15
C LEU A 188 15.04 5.57 14.90
N VAL A 189 14.48 5.10 16.03
CA VAL A 189 13.62 5.90 16.92
C VAL A 189 14.37 7.13 17.44
N GLU A 190 15.56 6.95 18.00
CA GLU A 190 16.38 8.06 18.53
C GLU A 190 16.71 9.09 17.43
N ARG A 191 17.00 8.60 16.21
CA ARG A 191 17.24 9.47 15.06
C ARG A 191 15.98 10.19 14.60
N ALA A 192 14.83 9.53 14.58
CA ALA A 192 13.54 10.14 14.25
C ALA A 192 13.23 11.29 15.22
N GLN A 193 13.29 11.03 16.52
CA GLN A 193 13.06 12.04 17.56
C GLN A 193 14.02 13.24 17.46
N ARG A 194 15.29 13.01 17.08
CA ARG A 194 16.23 14.10 16.84
C ARG A 194 15.79 14.97 15.66
N LEU A 195 15.42 14.34 14.54
CA LEU A 195 14.94 15.05 13.36
C LEU A 195 13.64 15.81 13.63
N ASP A 196 12.75 15.26 14.46
CA ASP A 196 11.52 15.92 14.89
C ASP A 196 11.83 17.21 15.67
N ARG A 197 12.74 17.13 16.65
CA ARG A 197 13.18 18.32 17.41
C ARG A 197 13.84 19.37 16.52
N GLU A 198 14.73 18.97 15.62
CA GLU A 198 15.38 19.90 14.68
C GLU A 198 14.35 20.61 13.81
N LEU A 199 13.33 19.90 13.35
CA LEU A 199 12.28 20.44 12.50
C LEU A 199 11.38 21.41 13.26
N LEU A 200 10.92 21.04 14.46
CA LEU A 200 10.09 21.92 15.30
C LEU A 200 10.84 23.22 15.63
N GLN A 201 12.12 23.14 15.98
CA GLN A 201 12.95 24.32 16.23
C GLN A 201 13.11 25.21 14.98
N ALA A 202 13.20 24.61 13.79
CA ALA A 202 13.25 25.38 12.54
C ALA A 202 11.93 26.12 12.29
N LEU A 203 10.79 25.45 12.50
CA LEU A 203 9.46 26.04 12.32
C LEU A 203 9.19 27.17 13.33
N GLU A 204 9.56 27.00 14.59
CA GLU A 204 9.45 28.07 15.60
C GLU A 204 10.29 29.31 15.25
N LYS A 205 11.48 29.10 14.66
CA LYS A 205 12.35 30.20 14.22
C LYS A 205 11.75 30.94 13.02
N GLU A 206 11.12 30.22 12.09
CA GLU A 206 10.41 30.83 10.97
C GLU A 206 9.19 31.62 11.45
N GLU A 207 8.41 31.09 12.38
CA GLU A 207 7.26 31.79 12.97
C GLU A 207 7.69 33.09 13.65
N LYS A 208 8.78 33.07 14.43
CA LYS A 208 9.35 34.26 15.08
C LYS A 208 9.93 35.27 14.09
N ARG A 209 10.35 34.83 12.90
CA ARG A 209 10.88 35.71 11.83
C ARG A 209 9.77 36.31 10.95
N SER A 210 8.58 35.73 10.94
CA SER A 210 7.41 36.22 10.19
C SER A 210 6.19 36.57 11.07
N PRO A 211 6.33 37.42 12.11
CA PRO A 211 5.19 37.83 12.93
C PRO A 211 4.16 38.71 12.20
N GLN A 212 4.45 39.17 10.97
CA GLN A 212 3.70 40.24 10.29
C GLN A 212 2.67 39.79 9.23
N ILE A 213 2.46 38.49 8.98
CA ILE A 213 1.42 38.05 8.02
C ILE A 213 0.01 37.97 8.67
N ARG A 214 -0.09 37.96 9.99
CA ARG A 214 -1.40 37.96 10.70
C ARG A 214 -2.01 39.35 10.93
N ALA A 215 -1.26 40.45 10.81
CA ALA A 215 -1.77 41.80 11.08
C ALA A 215 -2.65 42.36 9.94
N ALA A 216 -2.49 41.89 8.70
CA ALA A 216 -3.31 42.33 7.57
C ALA A 216 -4.68 41.64 7.48
N GLY A 217 -4.89 40.52 8.19
CA GLY A 217 -6.17 39.80 8.23
C GLY A 217 -7.13 40.25 9.34
N ALA A 218 -6.65 41.02 10.33
CA ALA A 218 -7.45 41.47 11.46
C ALA A 218 -8.05 42.89 11.26
N ALA A 219 -7.52 43.68 10.31
CA ALA A 219 -7.97 45.06 10.07
C ALA A 219 -9.17 45.18 9.10
N ALA A 220 -9.67 44.07 8.53
CA ALA A 220 -10.84 44.04 7.64
C ALA A 220 -12.14 43.59 8.34
N GLY A 221 -12.17 43.56 9.68
CA GLY A 221 -13.29 43.05 10.48
C GLY A 221 -14.14 44.12 11.17
N GLY A 222 -14.10 45.38 10.72
CA GLY A 222 -14.84 46.46 11.37
C GLY A 222 -15.48 47.43 10.40
N ALA A 223 -16.71 47.14 9.96
CA ALA A 223 -17.74 48.14 9.65
C ALA A 223 -19.07 47.47 9.25
N GLY A 224 -20.12 47.74 10.03
CA GLY A 224 -21.46 48.06 9.53
C GLY A 224 -22.37 46.93 9.06
N SER A 225 -23.42 46.65 9.84
CA SER A 225 -24.67 46.08 9.32
C SER A 225 -25.29 46.96 8.23
N PRO A 226 -26.02 46.35 7.28
CA PRO A 226 -27.38 46.82 7.04
C PRO A 226 -28.40 45.68 6.97
N ALA A 227 -29.64 46.06 7.27
CA ALA A 227 -30.81 45.20 7.43
C ALA A 227 -31.55 44.87 6.11
N ALA A 228 -32.40 43.83 6.19
CA ALA A 228 -33.48 43.39 5.29
C ALA A 228 -33.01 42.78 3.94
N THR A 229 -33.57 41.67 3.42
CA THR A 229 -34.97 41.25 3.35
C THR A 229 -35.05 39.74 3.00
N GLU A 230 -35.95 39.00 3.63
CA GLU A 230 -36.44 37.65 3.25
C GLU A 230 -37.09 37.67 1.84
N PRO A 231 -37.10 36.56 1.05
CA PRO A 231 -38.06 35.48 1.30
C PRO A 231 -37.61 34.03 0.99
N GLY A 232 -37.88 33.13 1.93
CA GLY A 232 -38.77 31.98 1.71
C GLY A 232 -38.24 30.74 0.99
N CYS A 233 -37.78 29.76 1.77
CA CYS A 233 -37.80 28.33 1.40
C CYS A 233 -38.82 27.58 2.27
N PRO A 234 -39.72 26.76 1.72
CA PRO A 234 -40.70 26.02 2.51
C PRO A 234 -40.09 24.82 3.22
N SER A 235 -40.47 24.67 4.48
CA SER A 235 -40.08 23.58 5.40
C SER A 235 -41.05 22.40 5.35
N GLY A 236 -40.55 21.21 5.70
CA GLY A 236 -41.34 20.11 6.27
C GLY A 236 -40.59 18.77 6.25
N PRO A 237 -40.95 17.77 7.07
CA PRO A 237 -41.26 17.83 8.52
C PRO A 237 -40.37 16.83 9.34
N PRO A 238 -40.48 16.78 10.69
CA PRO A 238 -39.49 16.18 11.59
C PRO A 238 -39.87 14.80 12.17
N GLY A 239 -38.85 14.04 12.60
CA GLY A 239 -38.88 12.97 13.64
C GLY A 239 -39.75 11.74 13.36
N PRO A 240 -39.63 10.62 14.11
CA PRO A 240 -39.13 10.45 15.49
C PRO A 240 -37.94 9.45 15.58
N GLY A 241 -37.03 9.52 16.54
CA GLY A 241 -37.21 9.17 17.96
C GLY A 241 -36.29 7.99 18.31
N GLU A 242 -35.19 8.27 19.02
CA GLU A 242 -34.39 7.22 19.69
C GLU A 242 -35.20 6.56 20.82
N PRO A 243 -34.78 5.36 21.24
CA PRO A 243 -34.27 5.28 22.60
C PRO A 243 -32.98 4.46 22.75
N SER A 244 -32.02 5.09 23.44
CA SER A 244 -31.22 4.59 24.57
C SER A 244 -30.65 3.16 24.59
N GLY A 245 -29.32 3.11 24.78
CA GLY A 245 -28.71 2.31 25.87
C GLY A 245 -28.15 0.94 25.47
N GLY A 246 -26.82 0.83 25.44
CA GLY A 246 -26.16 -0.47 25.25
C GLY A 246 -24.63 -0.38 25.21
N LEU A 247 -24.03 -0.06 26.35
CA LEU A 247 -22.60 -0.12 26.61
C LEU A 247 -22.11 -1.58 26.45
N LEU A 248 -21.45 -1.92 25.33
CA LEU A 248 -20.79 -3.21 25.18
C LEU A 248 -19.33 -3.13 25.62
N GLN A 249 -19.06 -3.72 26.78
CA GLN A 249 -17.73 -4.03 27.29
C GLN A 249 -17.03 -5.08 26.39
N PRO A 250 -15.71 -4.99 26.19
CA PRO A 250 -14.94 -6.10 25.62
C PRO A 250 -14.72 -7.19 26.69
N GLY A 251 -15.14 -8.42 26.37
CA GLY A 251 -14.89 -9.61 27.17
C GLY A 251 -13.39 -10.02 27.21
N PRO A 252 -12.97 -10.82 28.20
CA PRO A 252 -11.57 -11.11 28.45
C PRO A 252 -11.00 -12.16 27.49
N ALA A 253 -9.72 -12.01 27.18
CA ALA A 253 -8.90 -12.97 26.44
C ALA A 253 -8.71 -14.28 27.24
N PRO A 254 -8.68 -15.45 26.59
CA PRO A 254 -8.23 -16.68 27.24
C PRO A 254 -6.70 -16.65 27.40
N GLY A 255 -6.26 -16.78 28.66
CA GLY A 255 -4.86 -16.99 29.03
C GLY A 255 -4.36 -18.41 28.72
N PRO A 256 -3.06 -18.66 28.94
CA PRO A 256 -2.36 -19.84 28.45
C PRO A 256 -2.56 -21.03 29.39
N ALA A 257 -2.83 -22.21 28.82
CA ALA A 257 -2.68 -23.48 29.54
C ALA A 257 -1.27 -24.02 29.26
N GLY A 258 -0.40 -23.94 30.26
CA GLY A 258 0.79 -24.77 30.37
C GLY A 258 0.44 -26.14 30.96
N GLY A 259 1.22 -27.16 30.59
CA GLY A 259 1.12 -28.51 31.11
C GLY A 259 2.15 -29.41 30.42
N ASP A 260 3.34 -29.48 31.03
CA ASP A 260 4.51 -30.27 30.68
C ASP A 260 4.30 -31.81 30.76
N THR A 261 5.36 -32.53 30.35
CA THR A 261 5.71 -33.97 30.43
C THR A 261 5.58 -34.69 29.07
N ASP A 262 6.56 -35.43 28.55
CA ASP A 262 7.86 -35.84 29.10
C ASP A 262 8.81 -36.31 27.98
N SER A 263 10.11 -36.08 28.24
CA SER A 263 11.33 -36.80 27.84
C SER A 263 11.30 -37.93 26.79
N ALA A 264 12.09 -37.77 25.72
CA ALA A 264 12.99 -38.81 25.19
C ALA A 264 14.06 -38.21 24.27
N GLY A 265 15.33 -38.36 24.65
CA GLY A 265 16.52 -38.00 23.87
C GLY A 265 16.90 -39.00 22.77
N PRO A 266 18.07 -38.83 22.14
CA PRO A 266 18.25 -39.02 20.70
C PRO A 266 18.74 -40.41 20.29
N ALA A 267 18.31 -40.88 19.12
CA ALA A 267 18.88 -42.05 18.47
C ALA A 267 19.71 -41.64 17.24
N ALA A 268 21.00 -41.93 17.37
CA ALA A 268 22.11 -41.96 16.44
C ALA A 268 21.83 -42.07 14.92
N LEU A 269 22.63 -41.29 14.19
CA LEU A 269 23.10 -41.52 12.81
C LEU A 269 23.72 -42.92 12.63
N PRO A 270 23.65 -43.49 11.42
CA PRO A 270 24.73 -44.28 10.88
C PRO A 270 25.39 -43.58 9.67
N SER A 271 26.71 -43.52 9.74
CA SER A 271 27.63 -43.16 8.69
C SER A 271 27.70 -44.24 7.60
N GLY A 272 27.77 -43.82 6.34
CA GLY A 272 28.80 -44.31 5.41
C GLY A 272 28.42 -45.36 4.36
N ALA A 273 29.12 -45.22 3.22
CA ALA A 273 29.25 -46.11 2.06
C ALA A 273 28.03 -46.19 1.12
N GLY A 274 28.14 -45.96 -0.19
CA GLY A 274 29.27 -45.65 -1.05
C GLY A 274 28.75 -45.62 -2.50
N LEU A 275 29.26 -44.67 -3.29
CA LEU A 275 29.13 -44.70 -4.75
C LEU A 275 30.05 -45.78 -5.31
N PRO A 276 29.65 -46.42 -6.43
CA PRO A 276 30.58 -46.44 -7.56
C PRO A 276 29.91 -46.19 -8.92
N CYS A 277 30.69 -45.52 -9.78
CA CYS A 277 30.63 -45.41 -11.25
C CYS A 277 29.52 -44.56 -11.87
#